data_AF-A0A4V1S5Q2-F1
#
_entry.id   AF-A0A4V1S5Q2-F1
#
_cell.length_a   1.000
_cell.length_b   1.000
_cell.length_c   1.000
_cell.angle_alpha   90.00
_cell.angle_beta   90.00
_cell.angle_gamma   90.00
#
_symmetry.space_group_name_H-M   'P 1'
#
loop_
_entity.id
_entity.type
_entity.pdbx_description
1 polymer ?
#
loop_
_entity_poly.entity_id
_entity_poly.type
_entity_poly.pdbx_seq_one_letter_code
_entity_poly.pdbx_strand_id
1 'polypeptide(L)'
;MKRIALTLATLVFPLALTLPGQEVERRGGTGPEMIPEGTGNPTVEATTDAEFIKRSAAQGSPVPSGKPLPMAAHPYSLMAMSCFLESNGKAVILPKGCILHRTPSLAISCPEKPASQPVSWQEFLAANRALVRCLEVTEDQVRGAVPIPPEALDLKGKPEAVVIATLRGNPVTVLTPKAPAP
;
A
#
# COMPACT_ATOMS: atom_id res chain seq x y z
N MET A 1 -36.54 19.14 40.63
CA MET A 1 -35.32 19.95 40.81
C MET A 1 -34.33 19.17 41.67
N LYS A 2 -33.30 18.55 41.07
CA LYS A 2 -32.23 17.82 41.78
C LYS A 2 -30.88 18.42 41.39
N ARG A 3 -30.10 18.79 42.39
CA ARG A 3 -28.80 19.48 42.31
C ARG A 3 -27.66 18.46 42.27
N ILE A 4 -26.68 18.75 41.40
CA ILE A 4 -25.21 18.74 41.61
C ILE A 4 -24.54 17.44 42.08
N ALA A 5 -23.61 16.94 41.25
CA ALA A 5 -22.26 16.57 41.67
C ALA A 5 -21.32 16.54 40.46
N LEU A 6 -20.67 17.68 40.18
CA LEU A 6 -19.61 17.82 39.19
C LEU A 6 -18.31 17.34 39.85
N THR A 7 -17.82 16.15 39.49
CA THR A 7 -16.58 15.62 40.04
C THR A 7 -15.43 16.09 39.17
N LEU A 8 -14.66 17.06 39.68
CA LEU A 8 -13.47 17.62 39.05
C LEU A 8 -12.31 16.61 39.20
N ALA A 9 -11.99 15.88 38.15
CA ALA A 9 -10.84 14.97 38.14
C ALA A 9 -9.56 15.77 37.85
N THR A 10 -8.76 16.00 38.89
CA THR A 10 -7.45 16.65 38.82
C THR A 10 -6.47 15.75 38.09
N LEU A 11 -6.08 16.13 36.87
CA LEU A 11 -5.14 15.40 36.04
C LEU A 11 -3.71 15.80 36.45
N VAL A 12 -3.02 14.92 37.18
CA VAL A 12 -1.62 15.08 37.59
C VAL A 12 -0.73 14.80 36.38
N PHE A 13 -0.11 15.85 35.84
CA PHE A 13 0.90 15.76 34.80
C PHE A 13 2.25 15.38 35.43
N PRO A 14 2.92 14.28 35.05
CA PRO A 14 4.31 14.07 35.42
C PRO A 14 5.20 15.01 34.61
N LEU A 15 5.82 15.95 35.31
CA LEU A 15 6.87 16.83 34.81
C LEU A 15 8.10 15.98 34.48
N ALA A 16 8.39 15.76 33.20
CA ALA A 16 9.61 15.10 32.77
C ALA A 16 10.80 16.08 32.94
N LEU A 17 11.64 15.81 33.93
CA LEU A 17 12.95 16.44 34.12
C LEU A 17 13.88 16.00 32.98
N THR A 18 14.02 16.83 31.95
CA THR A 18 15.03 16.65 30.91
C THR A 18 16.36 17.21 31.41
N LEU A 19 17.30 16.32 31.75
CA LEU A 19 18.69 16.67 32.04
C LEU A 19 19.36 17.21 30.76
N PRO A 20 19.97 18.40 30.77
CA PRO A 20 20.79 18.86 29.66
C PRO A 20 22.19 18.24 29.75
N GLY A 21 22.71 17.69 28.65
CA GLY A 21 24.15 17.46 28.52
C GLY A 21 24.65 16.01 28.49
N GLN A 22 23.87 15.05 27.99
CA GLN A 22 24.50 13.89 27.34
C GLN A 22 24.52 14.11 25.83
N GLU A 23 25.59 14.76 25.38
CA GLU A 23 26.02 14.74 23.99
C GLU A 23 26.48 13.30 23.69
N VAL A 24 25.52 12.47 23.29
CA VAL A 24 25.81 11.16 22.73
C VAL A 24 26.51 11.43 21.41
N GLU A 25 27.82 11.21 21.38
CA GLU A 25 28.62 11.19 20.16
C GLU A 25 28.00 10.15 19.21
N ARG A 26 27.10 10.63 18.35
CA ARG A 26 26.54 9.85 17.27
C ARG A 26 27.68 9.65 16.28
N ARG A 27 28.41 8.55 16.41
CA ARG A 27 29.19 7.97 15.32
C ARG A 27 28.23 7.60 14.19
N GLY A 28 27.82 8.59 13.42
CA GLY A 28 27.24 8.36 12.10
C GLY A 28 28.34 7.68 11.28
N GLY A 29 28.03 6.53 10.69
CA GLY A 29 28.94 5.80 9.79
C GLY A 29 29.21 6.51 8.46
N THR A 30 29.18 7.84 8.47
CA THR A 30 29.25 8.74 7.32
C THR A 30 30.06 9.99 7.65
N GLY A 31 31.04 9.88 8.55
CA GLY A 31 32.07 10.91 8.73
C GLY A 31 32.95 11.01 7.48
N PRO A 32 33.49 12.20 7.16
CA PRO A 32 34.37 12.40 6.00
C PRO A 32 35.61 11.51 6.03
N GLU A 33 36.08 11.10 7.22
CA GLU A 33 37.14 10.11 7.41
C GLU A 33 36.84 8.69 6.89
N MET A 34 35.56 8.35 6.61
CA MET A 34 35.16 7.07 6.00
C MET A 34 35.06 7.12 4.48
N ILE A 35 35.24 8.28 3.86
CA ILE A 35 35.31 8.40 2.39
C ILE A 35 36.79 8.15 2.02
N PRO A 36 37.13 7.03 1.37
CA PRO A 36 38.50 6.81 0.95
C PRO A 36 38.94 7.94 0.02
N GLU A 37 40.02 8.62 0.39
CA GLU A 37 40.70 9.58 -0.47
C GLU A 37 41.17 8.84 -1.73
N GLY A 38 40.45 9.04 -2.83
CA GLY A 38 40.59 8.21 -4.04
C GLY A 38 39.30 7.62 -4.58
N THR A 39 38.14 7.95 -4.00
CA THR A 39 36.85 7.72 -4.69
C THR A 39 36.77 8.70 -5.87
N GLY A 40 37.45 8.35 -6.97
CA GLY A 40 37.37 9.08 -8.22
C GLY A 40 35.90 9.31 -8.56
N ASN A 41 35.57 10.51 -9.03
CA ASN A 41 34.25 10.77 -9.57
C ASN A 41 33.92 9.64 -10.58
N PRO A 42 32.82 8.87 -10.40
CA PRO A 42 32.53 7.70 -11.24
C PRO A 42 32.35 8.07 -12.72
N THR A 43 32.31 9.36 -13.03
CA THR A 43 32.31 9.90 -14.39
C THR A 43 33.69 9.86 -15.06
N VAL A 44 34.80 9.78 -14.31
CA VAL A 44 36.17 9.76 -14.88
C VAL A 44 36.58 8.33 -15.28
N GLU A 45 36.01 7.32 -14.62
CA GLU A 45 36.14 5.89 -15.00
C GLU A 45 34.95 5.40 -15.84
N ALA A 46 34.19 6.32 -16.46
CA ALA A 46 33.16 5.95 -17.43
C ALA A 46 33.85 5.35 -18.66
N THR A 47 33.99 4.02 -18.67
CA THR A 47 34.36 3.24 -19.86
C THR A 47 33.42 3.66 -20.98
N THR A 48 33.98 4.18 -22.07
CA THR A 48 33.16 4.63 -23.20
C THR A 48 32.48 3.40 -23.81
N ASP A 49 31.25 3.53 -24.32
CA ASP A 49 30.51 2.41 -24.93
C ASP A 49 31.36 1.60 -25.94
N ALA A 50 32.26 2.27 -26.67
CA ALA A 50 33.18 1.65 -27.62
C ALA A 50 34.21 0.70 -26.95
N GLU A 51 34.67 1.03 -25.74
CA GLU A 51 35.59 0.19 -24.97
C GLU A 51 34.86 -0.99 -24.33
N PHE A 52 33.61 -0.78 -23.90
CA PHE A 52 32.75 -1.86 -23.41
C PHE A 52 32.47 -2.90 -24.52
N ILE A 53 32.23 -2.44 -25.75
CA ILE A 53 32.05 -3.30 -26.94
C ILE A 53 33.32 -4.09 -27.26
N LYS A 54 34.51 -3.48 -27.17
CA LYS A 54 35.79 -4.19 -27.37
C LYS A 54 36.07 -5.23 -26.28
N ARG A 55 35.76 -4.91 -25.02
CA ARG A 55 35.98 -5.81 -23.88
C ARG A 55 35.05 -7.03 -23.92
N SER A 56 33.80 -6.82 -24.29
CA SER A 56 32.82 -7.89 -24.48
C SER A 56 33.17 -8.81 -25.66
N ALA A 57 33.66 -8.24 -26.78
CA ALA A 57 34.15 -9.00 -27.92
C ALA A 57 35.40 -9.83 -27.59
N ALA A 58 36.33 -9.30 -26.79
CA ALA A 58 37.54 -10.01 -26.36
C ALA A 58 37.26 -11.13 -25.34
N GLN A 59 36.20 -10.99 -24.53
CA GLN A 59 35.81 -11.99 -23.53
C GLN A 59 34.91 -13.11 -24.08
N GLY A 60 34.62 -13.11 -25.39
CA GLY A 60 33.81 -14.15 -26.03
C GLY A 60 32.38 -14.26 -25.48
N SER A 61 31.92 -13.24 -24.76
CA SER A 61 30.56 -13.22 -24.23
C SER A 61 29.62 -13.00 -25.42
N PRO A 62 28.63 -13.88 -25.64
CA PRO A 62 27.75 -13.75 -26.78
C PRO A 62 27.04 -12.40 -26.67
N VAL A 63 27.28 -11.53 -27.67
CA VAL A 63 26.39 -10.39 -27.93
C VAL A 63 24.98 -10.97 -27.88
N PRO A 64 24.06 -10.46 -27.04
CA PRO A 64 22.72 -10.98 -27.00
C PRO A 64 22.16 -10.80 -28.40
N SER A 65 22.13 -11.90 -29.15
CA SER A 65 21.45 -12.01 -30.43
C SER A 65 20.11 -11.34 -30.23
N GLY A 66 19.71 -10.44 -31.13
CA GLY A 66 18.42 -9.77 -31.13
C GLY A 66 17.26 -10.75 -31.26
N LYS A 67 17.08 -11.61 -30.26
CA LYS A 67 15.83 -12.28 -29.99
C LYS A 67 14.89 -11.14 -29.68
N PRO A 68 13.87 -10.91 -30.53
CA PRO A 68 12.88 -9.91 -30.21
C PRO A 68 12.40 -10.21 -28.80
N LEU A 69 12.39 -9.18 -27.95
CA LEU A 69 11.79 -9.29 -26.63
C LEU A 69 10.41 -9.90 -26.83
N PRO A 70 10.03 -10.95 -26.07
CA PRO A 70 8.70 -11.51 -26.20
C PRO A 70 7.71 -10.36 -26.09
N MET A 71 6.89 -10.16 -27.13
CA MET A 71 5.84 -9.14 -27.13
C MET A 71 5.06 -9.34 -25.82
N ALA A 72 5.14 -8.36 -24.92
CA ALA A 72 4.46 -8.42 -23.64
C ALA A 72 2.99 -8.73 -23.94
N ALA A 73 2.52 -9.90 -23.49
CA ALA A 73 1.35 -10.54 -24.06
C ALA A 73 0.10 -9.64 -24.05
N HIS A 74 -0.02 -8.70 -23.11
CA HIS A 74 -1.00 -7.62 -23.12
C HIS A 74 -0.38 -6.39 -22.44
N PRO A 75 -0.66 -5.15 -22.88
CA PRO A 75 -0.27 -3.97 -22.11
C PRO A 75 -1.02 -4.00 -20.77
N TYR A 76 -0.28 -4.18 -19.68
CA TYR A 76 -0.82 -4.09 -18.33
C TYR A 76 -1.37 -2.67 -18.10
N SER A 77 -2.70 -2.52 -18.17
CA SER A 77 -3.36 -1.26 -17.88
C SER A 77 -3.72 -1.21 -16.39
N LEU A 78 -3.31 -0.14 -15.70
CA LEU A 78 -3.72 0.11 -14.32
C LEU A 78 -5.24 0.10 -14.16
N MET A 79 -5.96 0.65 -15.15
CA MET A 79 -7.42 0.64 -15.16
C MET A 79 -7.97 -0.79 -15.21
N ALA A 80 -7.32 -1.69 -15.94
CA ALA A 80 -7.73 -3.08 -16.06
C ALA A 80 -7.45 -3.91 -14.78
N MET A 81 -6.55 -3.47 -13.91
CA MET A 81 -6.23 -4.15 -12.63
C MET A 81 -6.88 -3.49 -11.42
N SER A 82 -7.54 -2.35 -11.62
CA SER A 82 -8.16 -1.57 -10.56
C SER A 82 -9.68 -1.74 -10.54
N CYS A 83 -10.24 -1.45 -9.39
CA CYS A 83 -11.66 -1.28 -9.13
C CYS A 83 -11.85 0.15 -8.60
N PHE A 84 -12.95 0.79 -8.96
CA PHE A 84 -13.23 2.16 -8.53
C PHE A 84 -14.44 2.17 -7.61
N LEU A 85 -14.35 2.94 -6.53
CA LEU A 85 -15.50 3.28 -5.71
C LEU A 85 -15.74 4.77 -5.80
N GLU A 86 -16.98 5.17 -5.99
CA GLU A 86 -17.39 6.57 -6.09
C GLU A 86 -18.52 6.85 -5.10
N SER A 87 -18.38 7.94 -4.35
CA SER A 87 -19.38 8.43 -3.40
C SER A 87 -19.20 9.93 -3.17
N ASN A 88 -20.29 10.69 -3.14
CA ASN A 88 -20.29 12.13 -2.86
C ASN A 88 -19.28 12.94 -3.70
N GLY A 89 -19.13 12.61 -4.98
CA GLY A 89 -18.19 13.29 -5.88
C GLY A 89 -16.72 13.02 -5.60
N LYS A 90 -16.39 12.00 -4.79
CA LYS A 90 -15.04 11.51 -4.57
C LYS A 90 -14.92 10.08 -5.11
N ALA A 91 -13.88 9.81 -5.88
CA ALA A 91 -13.53 8.47 -6.32
C ALA A 91 -12.28 7.96 -5.61
N VAL A 92 -12.19 6.66 -5.39
CA VAL A 92 -10.96 6.00 -4.96
C VAL A 92 -10.64 4.83 -5.88
N ILE A 93 -9.35 4.67 -6.17
CA ILE A 93 -8.81 3.56 -6.95
C ILE A 93 -8.37 2.47 -5.97
N LEU A 94 -8.88 1.27 -6.14
CA LEU A 94 -8.58 0.12 -5.31
C LEU A 94 -8.08 -1.05 -6.16
N PRO A 95 -7.28 -1.98 -5.61
CA PRO A 95 -6.95 -3.23 -6.30
C PRO A 95 -8.20 -4.06 -6.59
N LYS A 96 -8.23 -4.77 -7.72
CA LYS A 96 -9.30 -5.77 -7.97
C LYS A 96 -9.29 -6.86 -6.90
N GLY A 97 -10.46 -7.33 -6.51
CA GLY A 97 -10.62 -8.37 -5.47
C GLY A 97 -10.44 -7.89 -4.03
N CYS A 98 -10.38 -6.58 -3.79
CA CYS A 98 -10.39 -6.04 -2.42
C CYS A 98 -11.80 -5.91 -1.82
N ILE A 99 -12.84 -5.79 -2.66
CA ILE A 99 -14.24 -5.69 -2.21
C ILE A 99 -14.74 -7.10 -1.93
N LEU A 100 -14.97 -7.39 -0.65
CA LEU A 100 -15.38 -8.72 -0.20
C LEU A 100 -16.90 -8.88 -0.21
N HIS A 101 -17.62 -7.81 0.13
CA HIS A 101 -19.06 -7.81 0.16
C HIS A 101 -19.59 -6.42 -0.20
N ARG A 102 -20.65 -6.40 -1.02
CA ARG A 102 -21.34 -5.18 -1.43
C ARG A 102 -22.83 -5.45 -1.49
N THR A 103 -23.60 -4.62 -0.80
CA THR A 103 -25.06 -4.62 -0.92
C THR A 103 -25.47 -3.86 -2.19
N PRO A 104 -26.48 -4.34 -2.94
CA PRO A 104 -26.92 -3.66 -4.17
C PRO A 104 -27.59 -2.30 -3.95
N SER A 105 -28.10 -2.01 -2.74
CA SER A 105 -28.84 -0.78 -2.41
C SER A 105 -27.96 0.39 -1.93
N LEU A 106 -26.67 0.39 -2.23
CA LEU A 106 -25.70 1.26 -1.57
C LEU A 106 -25.46 2.57 -2.32
N ALA A 107 -25.29 3.67 -1.58
CA ALA A 107 -24.92 4.98 -2.11
C ALA A 107 -23.53 5.01 -2.78
N ILE A 108 -22.67 4.01 -2.51
CA ILE A 108 -21.37 3.86 -3.15
C ILE A 108 -21.55 3.16 -4.50
N SER A 109 -21.25 3.88 -5.57
CA SER A 109 -21.19 3.35 -6.92
C SER A 109 -19.84 2.68 -7.18
N CYS A 110 -19.83 1.70 -8.08
CA CYS A 110 -18.61 1.04 -8.54
C CYS A 110 -18.54 1.15 -10.07
N PRO A 111 -18.27 2.36 -10.60
CA PRO A 111 -18.19 2.55 -12.05
C PRO A 111 -16.94 1.87 -12.62
N GLU A 112 -16.98 1.47 -13.89
CA GLU A 112 -15.77 1.02 -14.60
C GLU A 112 -14.76 2.16 -14.78
N LYS A 113 -15.26 3.39 -14.92
CA LYS A 113 -14.47 4.61 -15.02
C LYS A 113 -15.15 5.70 -14.17
N PRO A 114 -14.50 6.18 -13.10
CA PRO A 114 -15.07 7.24 -12.27
C PRO A 114 -15.11 8.56 -13.05
N ALA A 115 -16.19 9.32 -12.87
CA ALA A 115 -16.32 10.67 -13.43
C ALA A 115 -15.65 11.71 -12.51
N SER A 116 -15.58 11.39 -11.22
CA SER A 116 -15.03 12.25 -10.18
C SER A 116 -13.50 12.14 -10.05
N GLN A 117 -12.90 13.15 -9.41
CA GLN A 117 -11.45 13.18 -9.16
C GLN A 117 -11.06 12.07 -8.16
N PRO A 118 -10.01 11.28 -8.45
CA PRO A 118 -9.52 10.28 -7.51
C PRO A 118 -8.87 10.95 -6.30
N VAL A 119 -9.26 10.51 -5.11
CA VAL A 119 -8.69 10.91 -3.81
C VAL A 119 -7.94 9.74 -3.18
N SER A 120 -7.17 10.03 -2.12
CA SER A 120 -6.47 8.98 -1.37
C SER A 120 -7.44 8.05 -0.64
N TRP A 121 -7.02 6.81 -0.39
CA TRP A 121 -7.82 5.85 0.38
C TRP A 121 -8.22 6.38 1.76
N GLN A 122 -7.28 7.00 2.47
CA GLN A 122 -7.54 7.53 3.81
C GLN A 122 -8.60 8.64 3.78
N GLU A 123 -8.54 9.51 2.76
CA GLU A 123 -9.54 10.57 2.58
C GLU A 123 -10.92 10.01 2.22
N PHE A 124 -10.97 9.04 1.29
CA PHE A 124 -12.21 8.37 0.92
C PHE A 124 -12.84 7.65 2.12
N LEU A 125 -12.03 6.92 2.88
CA LEU A 125 -12.47 6.21 4.08
C LEU A 125 -12.97 7.20 5.14
N ALA A 126 -12.27 8.32 5.36
CA ALA A 126 -12.69 9.35 6.31
C ALA A 126 -14.04 9.98 5.93
N ALA A 127 -14.27 10.23 4.65
CA ALA A 127 -15.54 10.78 4.16
C ALA A 127 -16.70 9.77 4.19
N ASN A 128 -16.42 8.47 4.09
CA ASN A 128 -17.42 7.41 3.95
C ASN A 128 -17.42 6.38 5.09
N ARG A 129 -16.97 6.75 6.31
CA ARG A 129 -16.87 5.83 7.47
C ARG A 129 -18.19 5.13 7.85
N ALA A 130 -19.32 5.73 7.52
CA ALA A 130 -20.64 5.12 7.75
C ALA A 130 -20.94 3.98 6.76
N LEU A 131 -20.40 4.08 5.54
CA LEU A 131 -20.72 3.23 4.39
C LEU A 131 -19.59 2.23 4.06
N VAL A 132 -18.40 2.43 4.60
CA VAL A 132 -17.23 1.57 4.35
C VAL A 132 -16.78 0.92 5.65
N ARG A 133 -16.70 -0.42 5.63
CA ARG A 133 -16.13 -1.23 6.71
C ARG A 133 -14.84 -1.87 6.23
N CYS A 134 -13.76 -1.64 6.95
CA CYS A 134 -12.49 -2.33 6.72
C CYS A 134 -12.52 -3.68 7.46
N LEU A 135 -12.24 -4.76 6.75
CA LEU A 135 -11.96 -6.06 7.34
C LEU A 135 -10.46 -6.30 7.27
N GLU A 136 -9.81 -6.33 8.42
CA GLU A 136 -8.39 -6.64 8.49
C GLU A 136 -8.16 -8.12 8.19
N VAL A 137 -7.41 -8.40 7.14
CA VAL A 137 -7.09 -9.75 6.69
C VAL A 137 -5.64 -10.11 7.01
N THR A 138 -5.37 -11.40 7.16
CA THR A 138 -4.01 -11.93 7.35
C THR A 138 -3.31 -12.16 6.02
N GLU A 139 -1.98 -12.28 6.04
CA GLU A 139 -1.19 -12.58 4.84
C GLU A 139 -1.60 -13.93 4.20
N ASP A 140 -1.96 -14.92 5.02
CA ASP A 140 -2.43 -16.23 4.55
C ASP A 140 -3.78 -16.14 3.82
N GLN A 141 -4.68 -15.28 4.30
CA GLN A 141 -5.96 -15.00 3.63
C GLN A 141 -5.75 -14.24 2.32
N VAL A 142 -4.85 -13.26 2.30
CA VAL A 142 -4.48 -12.52 1.08
C VAL A 142 -3.96 -13.47 0.00
N ARG A 143 -3.13 -14.45 0.39
CA ARG A 143 -2.61 -15.50 -0.50
C ARG A 143 -3.65 -16.55 -0.91
N GLY A 144 -4.84 -16.53 -0.30
CA GLY A 144 -5.88 -17.54 -0.52
C GLY A 144 -5.56 -18.91 0.09
N ALA A 145 -4.63 -18.98 1.05
CA ALA A 145 -4.32 -20.22 1.77
C ALA A 145 -5.42 -20.55 2.79
N VAL A 146 -6.01 -19.51 3.40
CA VAL A 146 -7.09 -19.63 4.39
C VAL A 146 -8.33 -18.86 3.89
N PRO A 147 -9.53 -19.46 3.92
CA PRO A 147 -10.76 -18.74 3.56
C PRO A 147 -11.08 -17.63 4.56
N ILE A 148 -11.71 -16.55 4.05
CA ILE A 148 -12.29 -15.53 4.91
C ILE A 148 -13.57 -16.11 5.54
N PRO A 149 -13.70 -16.09 6.87
CA PRO A 149 -14.87 -16.66 7.52
C PRO A 149 -16.12 -15.85 7.16
N PRO A 150 -17.24 -16.49 6.81
CA PRO A 150 -18.45 -15.81 6.35
C PRO A 150 -19.07 -14.91 7.44
N GLU A 151 -18.82 -15.23 8.71
CA GLU A 151 -19.24 -14.41 9.86
C GLU A 151 -18.57 -13.03 9.89
N ALA A 152 -17.37 -12.89 9.31
CA ALA A 152 -16.69 -11.60 9.18
C ALA A 152 -17.30 -10.73 8.07
N LEU A 153 -17.97 -11.37 7.11
CA LEU A 153 -18.73 -10.71 6.06
C LEU A 153 -20.16 -10.36 6.51
N ASP A 154 -20.60 -10.91 7.65
CA ASP A 154 -21.91 -10.61 8.22
C ASP A 154 -21.97 -9.15 8.70
N LEU A 155 -22.87 -8.40 8.07
CA LEU A 155 -23.10 -6.99 8.31
C LEU A 155 -24.08 -6.77 9.47
N LYS A 156 -23.96 -7.52 10.58
CA LYS A 156 -24.83 -7.44 11.77
C LYS A 156 -25.14 -5.97 12.15
N GLY A 157 -26.28 -5.46 11.67
CA GLY A 157 -26.78 -4.10 11.94
C GLY A 157 -26.42 -2.98 10.95
N LYS A 158 -25.68 -3.22 9.86
CA LYS A 158 -25.37 -2.21 8.83
C LYS A 158 -25.51 -2.76 7.40
N PRO A 159 -26.75 -2.95 6.91
CA PRO A 159 -26.99 -3.53 5.60
C PRO A 159 -26.48 -2.66 4.44
N GLU A 160 -26.18 -1.38 4.67
CA GLU A 160 -25.73 -0.43 3.64
C GLU A 160 -24.22 -0.16 3.66
N ALA A 161 -23.41 -1.13 4.12
CA ALA A 161 -21.96 -0.99 4.16
C ALA A 161 -21.24 -1.88 3.14
N VAL A 162 -20.19 -1.36 2.52
CA VAL A 162 -19.24 -2.11 1.69
C VAL A 162 -18.14 -2.64 2.60
N VAL A 163 -17.84 -3.93 2.48
CA VAL A 163 -16.73 -4.56 3.21
C VAL A 163 -15.52 -4.63 2.30
N ILE A 164 -14.42 -4.00 2.73
CA ILE A 164 -13.17 -3.92 1.98
C ILE A 164 -12.08 -4.63 2.78
N ALA A 165 -11.34 -5.52 2.14
CA ALA A 165 -10.19 -6.19 2.73
C ALA A 165 -9.02 -5.21 2.90
N THR A 166 -8.49 -5.13 4.11
CA THR A 166 -7.33 -4.31 4.43
C THR A 166 -6.21 -5.12 5.08
N LEU A 167 -4.97 -4.74 4.80
CA LEU A 167 -3.79 -5.20 5.51
C LEU A 167 -2.99 -3.98 5.94
N ARG A 168 -2.77 -3.84 7.26
CA ARG A 168 -2.17 -2.68 7.91
C ARG A 168 -2.90 -1.38 7.53
N GLY A 169 -4.23 -1.44 7.45
CA GLY A 169 -5.09 -0.31 7.10
C GLY A 169 -5.11 0.08 5.61
N ASN A 170 -4.39 -0.64 4.74
CA ASN A 170 -4.39 -0.39 3.30
C ASN A 170 -5.23 -1.44 2.55
N PRO A 171 -5.97 -1.07 1.50
CA PRO A 171 -6.75 -2.01 0.71
C PRO A 171 -5.85 -3.03 0.01
N VAL A 172 -6.21 -4.30 0.09
CA VAL A 172 -5.45 -5.40 -0.52
C VAL A 172 -6.35 -6.34 -1.31
N THR A 173 -5.81 -6.93 -2.36
CA THR A 173 -6.47 -8.01 -3.10
C THR A 173 -6.48 -9.27 -2.24
N VAL A 174 -7.63 -9.91 -2.10
CA VAL A 174 -7.73 -11.25 -1.50
C VAL A 174 -7.97 -12.26 -2.61
N LEU A 175 -7.11 -13.27 -2.69
CA LEU A 175 -7.30 -14.37 -3.62
C LEU A 175 -8.35 -15.34 -3.08
N THR A 176 -9.32 -15.71 -3.91
CA THR A 176 -10.26 -16.77 -3.57
C THR A 176 -9.49 -18.06 -3.33
N PRO A 177 -9.72 -18.75 -2.20
CA PRO A 177 -9.05 -20.01 -1.92
C PRO A 177 -9.27 -21.00 -3.07
N LYS A 178 -8.18 -21.64 -3.51
CA LYS A 178 -8.27 -22.71 -4.50
C LYS A 178 -9.01 -23.87 -3.84
N ALA A 179 -10.21 -24.20 -4.34
CA ALA A 179 -10.91 -25.39 -3.88
C ALA A 179 -9.98 -26.62 -4.02
N PRO A 180 -9.88 -27.49 -3.00
CA PRO A 180 -9.12 -28.72 -3.16
C PRO A 180 -9.70 -29.50 -4.33
N ALA A 181 -8.83 -29.95 -5.23
CA ALA A 181 -9.26 -30.79 -6.36
C ALA A 181 -9.99 -32.03 -5.81
N PRO A 182 -11.11 -32.45 -6.44
CA PRO A 182 -11.89 -33.60 -6.00
C PRO A 182 -11.09 -34.91 -6.09
#